data_AF-A0A1A0WDE0-F1
#
_entry.id   AF-A0A1A0WDE0-F1
#
_cell.length_a   1.000
_cell.length_b   1.000
_cell.length_c   1.000
_cell.angle_alpha   90.00
_cell.angle_beta   90.00
_cell.angle_gamma   90.00
#
_symmetry.space_group_name_H-M   'P 1'
#
loop_
_entity.id
_entity.type
_entity.pdbx_description
1 polymer ?
#
loop_
_entity_poly.entity_id
_entity_poly.type
_entity_poly.pdbx_seq_one_letter_code
_entity_poly.pdbx_strand_id
1 'polypeptide(L)' 'MPGLTNPFSDHSQYYTQGGESLYALGDIVSGHGEDLQRHGMTAPHRTSLPFLPDIPVLSDPETWRPGTSGHRH' A
#
# COMPACT_ATOMS: atom_id res chain seq x y z
N MET A 1 1.81 -6.53 -25.78
CA MET A 1 2.99 -6.72 -24.91
C MET A 1 2.68 -6.10 -23.56
N PRO A 2 2.99 -6.77 -22.44
CA PRO A 2 3.11 -6.09 -21.14
C PRO A 2 4.03 -4.87 -21.33
N GLY A 3 3.65 -3.69 -20.84
CA GLY A 3 4.41 -2.45 -20.98
C GLY A 3 4.01 -1.52 -22.14
N LEU A 4 2.97 -1.85 -22.94
CA LEU A 4 2.50 -1.01 -24.05
C LEU A 4 1.28 -0.13 -23.74
N THR A 5 0.71 -0.26 -22.53
CA THR A 5 -0.40 0.56 -22.03
C THR A 5 0.15 1.73 -21.21
N ASN A 6 -0.62 2.81 -21.10
CA ASN A 6 -0.34 3.95 -20.22
C ASN A 6 0.31 3.46 -18.90
N PRO A 7 1.50 3.96 -18.50
CA PRO A 7 2.25 3.42 -17.36
C PRO A 7 1.50 3.49 -16.04
N PHE A 8 0.48 4.36 -15.94
CA PHE A 8 -0.39 4.45 -14.77
C PHE A 8 -1.57 3.45 -14.79
N SER A 9 -1.82 2.79 -15.92
CA SER A 9 -2.92 1.84 -16.14
C SER A 9 -2.42 0.42 -16.41
N ASP A 10 -1.12 0.24 -16.64
CA ASP A 10 -0.52 -1.06 -16.80
C ASP A 10 -0.09 -1.64 -15.43
N HIS A 11 -0.81 -2.66 -14.98
CA HIS A 11 -0.53 -3.37 -13.74
C HIS A 11 0.16 -4.73 -13.97
N SER A 12 0.54 -5.04 -15.22
CA SER A 12 1.18 -6.32 -15.55
C SER A 12 2.49 -6.56 -14.79
N GLN A 13 3.18 -5.48 -14.42
CA GLN A 13 4.42 -5.53 -13.64
C GLN A 13 4.22 -6.12 -12.23
N TYR A 14 3.00 -6.12 -11.68
CA TYR A 14 2.73 -6.80 -10.42
C TYR A 14 2.91 -8.31 -10.48
N TYR A 15 2.91 -8.88 -11.69
CA TYR A 15 3.06 -10.33 -11.93
C TYR A 15 4.43 -10.70 -12.50
N THR A 16 5.38 -9.76 -12.55
CA THR A 16 6.75 -10.05 -12.97
C THR A 16 7.37 -11.05 -12.00
N GLN A 17 7.83 -12.20 -12.53
CA GLN A 17 8.48 -13.24 -11.73
C GLN A 17 9.71 -12.67 -11.01
N GLY A 18 9.79 -12.90 -9.70
CA GLY A 18 10.87 -12.37 -8.85
C GLY A 18 10.73 -10.90 -8.48
N GLY A 19 9.67 -10.21 -8.92
CA GLY A 19 9.40 -8.83 -8.54
C GLY A 19 8.85 -8.71 -7.11
N GLU A 20 9.21 -7.61 -6.44
CA GLU A 20 8.76 -7.30 -5.07
C GLU A 20 7.23 -7.22 -4.96
N SER A 21 6.55 -6.75 -6.00
CA SER A 21 5.09 -6.70 -6.04
C SER A 21 4.45 -8.09 -6.00
N LEU A 22 4.97 -9.05 -6.79
CA LEU A 22 4.44 -10.42 -6.80
C LEU A 22 4.73 -11.12 -5.47
N TYR A 23 5.92 -10.88 -4.91
CA TYR A 23 6.32 -11.40 -3.60
C TYR A 23 5.41 -10.88 -2.48
N ALA A 24 5.19 -9.56 -2.42
CA ALA A 24 4.31 -8.95 -1.44
C ALA A 24 2.85 -9.43 -1.57
N LEU A 25 2.36 -9.60 -2.81
CA LEU A 25 1.05 -10.20 -3.05
C LEU A 25 0.98 -11.63 -2.49
N GLY A 26 2.02 -12.43 -2.68
CA GLY A 26 2.13 -13.78 -2.14
C GLY A 26 2.00 -13.82 -0.61
N ASP A 27 2.74 -12.95 0.09
CA ASP A 27 2.68 -12.83 1.55
C ASP A 27 1.26 -12.43 2.01
N ILE A 28 0.64 -11.45 1.34
CA ILE A 28 -0.72 -10.99 1.68
C ILE A 28 -1.76 -12.10 1.51
N VAL A 29 -1.81 -12.73 0.33
CA VAL A 29 -2.86 -13.73 0.02
C VAL A 29 -2.68 -15.03 0.81
N SER A 30 -1.46 -15.31 1.26
CA SER A 30 -1.15 -16.47 2.10
C SER A 30 -1.39 -16.21 3.60
N GLY A 31 -1.67 -14.97 3.99
CA GLY A 31 -1.89 -14.58 5.39
C GLY A 31 -0.63 -14.29 6.18
N HIS A 32 0.51 -14.06 5.52
CA HIS A 32 1.80 -13.68 6.12
C HIS A 32 2.08 -12.18 5.95
N GLY A 33 1.05 -11.34 5.99
CA GLY A 33 1.18 -9.90 5.72
C GLY A 33 2.10 -9.16 6.70
N GLU A 34 2.29 -9.70 7.90
CA GLU A 34 3.24 -9.20 8.91
C GLU A 34 4.70 -9.32 8.46
N ASP A 35 5.00 -10.25 7.56
CA ASP A 35 6.34 -10.47 7.01
C ASP A 35 6.76 -9.33 6.09
N LEU A 36 5.78 -8.63 5.48
CA LEU A 36 6.05 -7.43 4.68
C LEU A 36 6.82 -6.38 5.46
N GLN A 37 6.55 -6.22 6.76
CA GLN A 37 7.29 -5.27 7.58
C GLN A 37 8.74 -5.72 7.78
N ARG A 38 8.96 -7.03 7.99
CA ARG A 38 10.30 -7.61 8.12
C ARG A 38 11.10 -7.49 6.82
N HIS A 39 10.41 -7.54 5.68
CA HIS A 39 10.99 -7.38 4.36
C HIS A 39 11.14 -5.92 3.90
N GLY A 40 10.75 -4.95 4.74
CA GLY A 40 10.82 -3.52 4.39
C GLY A 40 9.82 -3.10 3.31
N MET A 41 8.78 -3.90 3.09
CA MET A 41 7.75 -3.70 2.06
C MET A 41 6.53 -2.93 2.58
N THR A 42 6.57 -2.46 3.83
CA THR A 42 5.54 -1.58 4.39
C THR A 42 5.92 -0.12 4.20
N ALA A 43 4.93 0.71 3.85
CA ALA A 43 5.10 2.16 3.93
C ALA A 43 5.41 2.60 5.38
N PRO A 44 6.10 3.74 5.56
CA PRO A 44 6.31 4.31 6.89
C PRO A 44 4.99 4.47 7.66
N HIS A 45 5.05 4.18 8.96
CA HIS A 45 3.91 4.39 9.85
C HIS A 45 3.49 5.86 9.85
N ARG A 46 2.22 6.13 9.56
CA ARG A 46 1.65 7.48 9.52
C ARG A 46 1.43 8.01 10.94
N THR A 47 2.53 8.44 11.56
CA THR A 47 2.55 8.88 12.97
C THR A 47 2.68 10.39 13.12
N SER A 48 2.99 11.12 12.05
CA SER A 48 3.16 12.57 12.10
C SER A 48 2.76 13.24 10.78
N LEU A 49 2.46 14.54 10.85
CA LEU A 49 2.23 15.36 9.67
C LEU A 49 3.60 15.73 9.06
N PRO A 50 3.74 15.78 7.72
CA PRO A 50 5.01 16.12 7.07
C PRO A 50 5.61 17.46 7.53
N PHE A 51 4.74 18.38 7.97
CA PHE A 51 5.09 19.72 8.43
C PHE A 51 5.14 19.86 9.96
N LEU A 52 4.79 18.82 10.72
CA LEU A 52 4.85 18.77 12.19
C LEU A 52 5.31 17.36 12.63
N PRO A 53 6.61 17.04 12.48
CA PRO A 53 7.13 15.70 12.72
C PRO A 53 7.04 15.23 14.18
N ASP A 54 6.99 16.18 15.14
CA ASP A 54 6.97 15.90 16.59
C ASP A 54 5.56 15.86 17.19
N ILE A 55 4.52 16.09 16.39
CA ILE A 55 3.14 15.99 16.86
C ILE A 55 2.60 14.62 16.44
N PRO A 56 2.31 13.72 17.39
CA PRO A 56 1.68 12.45 17.07
C PRO A 56 0.25 12.74 16.58
N VAL A 57 0.03 12.59 15.28
CA VAL A 57 -1.29 12.69 14.67
C VAL A 57 -1.62 11.33 14.10
N LEU A 58 -2.70 10.72 14.60
CA LEU A 58 -3.33 9.59 13.94
C LEU A 58 -3.96 10.11 12.65
N SER A 59 -3.17 10.25 11.60
CA SER A 59 -3.64 10.75 10.30
C SER A 59 -4.26 9.58 9.55
N ASP A 60 -5.48 9.23 9.95
CA ASP A 60 -6.30 8.26 9.25
C ASP A 60 -7.00 8.96 8.06
N PRO A 61 -6.65 8.64 6.81
CA PRO A 61 -7.30 9.21 5.64
C PRO A 61 -8.78 8.88 5.58
N GLU A 62 -9.19 7.74 6.15
CA GLU A 62 -10.59 7.32 6.17
C GLU A 62 -11.44 8.28 7.02
N THR A 63 -10.86 8.99 8.00
CA THR A 63 -11.55 10.07 8.73
C THR A 63 -12.01 11.22 7.83
N TRP A 64 -11.27 11.50 6.74
CA TRP A 64 -11.51 12.63 5.85
C TRP A 64 -12.06 12.22 4.48
N ARG A 65 -12.07 10.93 4.18
CA ARG A 65 -12.60 10.41 2.93
C ARG A 65 -14.13 10.39 3.01
N PRO A 66 -14.83 10.94 2.00
CA PRO A 66 -16.25 10.66 1.82
C PRO A 66 -16.40 9.14 1.63
N GLY A 67 -17.26 8.48 2.41
CA GLY A 67 -17.43 7.03 2.31
C GLY A 67 -17.85 6.61 0.89
N THR A 68 -17.01 5.82 0.21
CA THR A 68 -17.20 5.49 -1.22
C THR A 68 -17.92 4.17 -1.48
N SER A 69 -18.49 3.50 -0.48
CA SER A 69 -19.04 2.15 -0.68
C SER A 69 -20.18 1.73 0.27
N GLY A 70 -20.77 2.67 1.02
CA GLY A 70 -21.85 2.34 1.96
C GLY A 70 -21.39 1.68 3.26
N HIS A 71 -20.08 1.52 3.46
CA HIS A 71 -19.51 1.20 4.77
C HIS A 71 -19.37 2.48 5.59
N ARG A 72 -19.85 2.44 6.84
CA ARG A 72 -19.61 3.48 7.84
C ARG A 72 -18.32 3.11 8.58
N HIS A 73 -17.47 4.09 8.83
CA HIS A 73 -16.28 3.96 9.68
C HIS A 73 -16.68 3.50 11.09
#